data_AF-A0A925FMR5-F1
#
_entry.id   AF-A0A925FMR5-F1
#
_cell.length_a   1.000
_cell.length_b   1.000
_cell.length_c   1.000
_cell.angle_alpha   90.00
_cell.angle_beta   90.00
_cell.angle_gamma   90.00
#
_symmetry.space_group_name_H-M   'P 1'
#
loop_
_entity.id
_entity.type
_entity.pdbx_description
1 polymer ?
#
loop_
_entity_poly.entity_id
_entity_poly.type
_entity_poly.pdbx_seq_one_letter_code
_entity_poly.pdbx_strand_id
1 'polypeptide(L)'
;MPIKKIFLQIIVFTILAVCATAQTKPLSEQLADTAMNRIWVDSRNQPGIPPKWTYDQGVVLKGIEAVWYATGDAKYFRHIQKGMDHWIDEKGDHKDYHLEEYNIDHITPGRAMLTLYRITGQEKYKKMADLFRSQLKTHPRTNEGGFWHKKIYPNQMWLDGLYMGEPFYAEYSSVFGEDNWSDIANQFVWMEKHARDPKTGLLYHGWDESKQ
;
A
#
# COMPACT_ATOMS: atom_id res chain seq x y z
N MET A 1 -26.50 57.26 20.83
CA MET A 1 -25.99 56.05 21.53
C MET A 1 -25.96 54.73 20.75
N PRO A 2 -26.78 54.45 19.71
CA PRO A 2 -26.82 53.11 19.09
C PRO A 2 -25.63 52.81 18.15
N ILE A 3 -25.03 53.83 17.54
CA ILE A 3 -23.93 53.67 16.56
C ILE A 3 -22.65 53.10 17.20
N LYS A 4 -22.35 53.48 18.46
CA LYS A 4 -21.17 52.96 19.19
C LYS A 4 -21.30 51.47 19.53
N LYS A 5 -22.52 50.95 19.76
CA LYS A 5 -22.75 49.52 20.03
C LYS A 5 -22.59 48.67 18.76
N ILE A 6 -23.07 49.17 17.62
CA ILE A 6 -22.92 48.50 16.32
C ILE A 6 -21.44 48.46 15.91
N PHE A 7 -20.70 49.56 16.09
CA PHE A 7 -19.27 49.62 15.79
C PHE A 7 -18.45 48.64 16.65
N LEU A 8 -18.78 48.53 17.95
CA LEU A 8 -18.14 47.59 18.86
C LEU A 8 -18.47 46.13 18.51
N GLN A 9 -19.70 45.83 18.11
CA GLN A 9 -20.11 44.50 17.65
C GLN A 9 -19.40 44.10 16.35
N ILE A 10 -19.25 45.02 15.40
CA ILE A 10 -18.50 44.77 14.16
C ILE A 10 -17.03 44.50 14.46
N ILE A 11 -16.40 45.30 15.34
CA ILE A 11 -15.00 45.08 15.74
C ILE A 11 -14.83 43.72 16.43
N VAL A 12 -15.73 43.33 17.33
CA VAL A 12 -15.69 42.02 18.00
C VAL A 12 -15.89 40.87 17.00
N PHE A 13 -16.79 41.00 16.02
CA PHE A 13 -16.96 40.00 14.95
C PHE A 13 -15.73 39.90 14.05
N THR A 14 -15.06 41.02 13.77
CA THR A 14 -13.84 41.04 12.95
C THR A 14 -12.66 40.42 13.70
N ILE A 15 -12.54 40.67 15.01
CA ILE A 15 -11.50 40.05 15.86
C ILE A 15 -11.74 38.54 16.02
N LEU A 16 -12.99 38.11 16.18
CA LEU A 16 -13.34 36.68 16.20
C LEU A 16 -13.07 35.98 14.86
N ALA A 17 -13.26 36.67 13.73
CA ALA A 17 -12.93 36.15 12.40
C ALA A 17 -11.41 36.06 12.15
N VAL A 18 -10.62 36.96 12.74
CA VAL A 18 -9.13 36.93 12.66
C VAL A 18 -8.53 35.83 13.55
N CYS A 19 -9.27 35.32 14.54
CA CYS A 19 -8.87 34.18 15.37
C CYS A 19 -9.26 32.80 14.81
N ALA A 20 -9.75 32.71 13.57
CA ALA A 20 -9.75 31.45 12.83
C ALA A 20 -8.29 31.15 12.42
N THR A 21 -7.48 30.68 13.36
CA THR A 21 -6.18 30.10 13.06
C THR A 21 -6.43 29.01 12.02
N ALA A 22 -5.94 29.19 10.79
CA ALA A 22 -5.89 28.11 9.82
C ALA A 22 -5.13 26.97 10.51
N GLN A 23 -5.86 25.91 10.89
CA GLN A 23 -5.26 24.79 11.59
C GLN A 23 -4.19 24.22 10.67
N THR A 24 -2.94 24.26 11.13
CA THR A 24 -1.83 23.68 10.37
C THR A 24 -2.15 22.22 10.11
N LYS A 25 -2.15 21.81 8.83
CA LYS A 25 -2.42 20.43 8.46
C LYS A 25 -1.55 19.46 9.26
N PRO A 26 -2.04 18.29 9.68
CA PRO A 26 -1.22 17.22 10.24
C PRO A 26 -0.04 16.89 9.33
N LEU A 27 1.08 16.42 9.92
CA LEU A 27 2.26 16.04 9.15
C LEU A 27 1.98 14.96 8.11
N SER A 28 1.04 14.06 8.37
CA SER A 28 0.59 13.03 7.44
C SER A 28 0.00 13.63 6.16
N GLU A 29 -0.87 14.65 6.28
CA GLU A 29 -1.43 15.37 5.15
C GLU A 29 -0.36 16.18 4.40
N GLN A 30 0.55 16.85 5.12
CA GLN A 30 1.64 17.62 4.50
C GLN A 30 2.60 16.71 3.71
N LEU A 31 2.92 15.54 4.26
CA LEU A 31 3.79 14.56 3.61
C LEU A 31 3.09 13.92 2.41
N ALA A 32 1.81 13.54 2.53
CA ALA A 32 1.02 13.03 1.42
C ALA A 32 0.89 14.07 0.30
N ASP A 33 0.58 15.33 0.64
CA ASP A 33 0.53 16.43 -0.32
C ASP A 33 1.89 16.64 -1.02
N THR A 34 3.01 16.50 -0.30
CA THR A 34 4.35 16.58 -0.89
C THR A 34 4.64 15.41 -1.82
N ALA A 35 4.35 14.19 -1.38
CA ALA A 35 4.55 12.98 -2.16
C ALA A 35 3.76 13.06 -3.47
N MET A 36 2.47 13.38 -3.40
CA MET A 36 1.57 13.44 -4.55
C MET A 36 1.93 14.52 -5.56
N ASN A 37 2.38 15.70 -5.09
CA ASN A 37 2.53 16.87 -5.96
C ASN A 37 3.97 17.14 -6.41
N ARG A 38 4.97 16.50 -5.79
CA ARG A 38 6.38 16.78 -6.09
C ARG A 38 7.21 15.54 -6.41
N ILE A 39 6.90 14.40 -5.79
CA ILE A 39 7.73 13.20 -5.91
C ILE A 39 7.08 12.18 -6.85
N TRP A 40 5.78 11.91 -6.67
CA TRP A 40 5.03 10.82 -7.29
C TRP A 40 3.86 11.30 -8.16
N VAL A 41 4.04 12.36 -8.94
CA VAL A 41 2.94 13.05 -9.66
C VAL A 41 2.19 12.13 -10.66
N ASP A 42 2.91 11.23 -11.31
CA ASP A 42 2.37 10.29 -12.32
C ASP A 42 2.98 8.88 -12.17
N SER A 43 3.07 8.36 -10.94
CA SER A 43 3.70 7.05 -10.67
C SER A 43 5.19 6.98 -11.04
N ARG A 44 5.86 8.14 -11.16
CA ARG A 44 7.27 8.25 -11.56
C ARG A 44 8.14 8.46 -10.32
N ASN A 45 9.23 7.71 -10.24
CA ASN A 45 10.25 7.90 -9.19
C ASN A 45 11.18 9.07 -9.51
N GLN A 46 11.43 9.34 -10.81
CA GLN A 46 12.31 10.43 -11.27
C GLN A 46 11.92 10.94 -12.67
N PRO A 47 12.17 12.24 -12.99
CA PRO A 47 12.00 12.76 -14.34
C PRO A 47 12.85 12.00 -15.38
N GLY A 48 12.25 11.60 -16.50
CA GLY A 48 12.94 10.94 -17.62
C GLY A 48 13.13 9.43 -17.48
N ILE A 49 12.83 8.84 -16.32
CA ILE A 49 12.82 7.38 -16.14
C ILE A 49 11.40 6.87 -16.40
N PRO A 50 11.21 5.87 -17.28
CA PRO A 50 9.91 5.22 -17.43
C PRO A 50 9.42 4.69 -16.08
N PRO A 51 8.14 4.92 -15.73
CA PRO A 51 7.59 4.38 -14.50
C PRO A 51 7.73 2.85 -14.52
N LYS A 52 7.96 2.26 -13.34
CA LYS A 52 8.00 0.80 -13.17
C LYS A 52 6.99 0.34 -12.13
N TRP A 53 6.45 -0.87 -12.30
CA TRP A 53 5.63 -1.53 -11.31
C TRP A 53 6.51 -1.98 -10.15
N THR A 54 6.47 -1.26 -9.03
CA THR A 54 7.35 -1.54 -7.89
C THR A 54 6.64 -1.38 -6.54
N TYR A 55 7.16 -2.07 -5.53
CA TYR A 55 6.54 -2.14 -4.20
C TYR A 55 6.51 -0.80 -3.47
N ASP A 56 7.51 0.06 -3.69
CA ASP A 56 7.62 1.39 -3.08
C ASP A 56 6.41 2.26 -3.41
N GLN A 57 5.89 2.15 -4.62
CA GLN A 57 4.61 2.79 -4.97
C GLN A 57 3.48 2.27 -4.09
N GLY A 58 3.36 0.96 -3.93
CA GLY A 58 2.34 0.33 -3.08
C GLY A 58 2.39 0.81 -1.63
N VAL A 59 3.60 0.95 -1.06
CA VAL A 59 3.79 1.47 0.30
C VAL A 59 3.35 2.93 0.42
N VAL A 60 3.79 3.79 -0.51
CA VAL A 60 3.42 5.22 -0.53
C VAL A 60 1.91 5.39 -0.66
N LEU A 61 1.28 4.62 -1.56
CA LEU A 61 -0.16 4.67 -1.77
C LEU A 61 -0.94 4.22 -0.52
N LYS A 62 -0.45 3.22 0.23
CA LYS A 62 -1.09 2.83 1.50
C LYS A 62 -1.02 3.94 2.54
N GLY A 63 0.07 4.71 2.57
CA GLY A 63 0.18 5.92 3.41
C GLY A 63 -0.84 6.98 3.00
N ILE A 64 -0.97 7.26 1.70
CA ILE A 64 -1.96 8.21 1.16
C ILE A 64 -3.40 7.73 1.44
N GLU A 65 -3.65 6.44 1.35
CA GLU A 65 -4.94 5.83 1.67
C GLU A 65 -5.29 5.99 3.16
N ALA A 66 -4.33 5.85 4.06
CA ALA A 66 -4.54 6.11 5.48
C ALA A 66 -4.94 7.58 5.73
N VAL A 67 -4.33 8.52 5.01
CA VAL A 67 -4.72 9.93 5.06
C VAL A 67 -6.12 10.14 4.49
N TRP A 68 -6.46 9.46 3.39
CA TRP A 68 -7.82 9.49 2.85
C TRP A 68 -8.85 8.99 3.86
N TYR A 69 -8.63 7.84 4.51
CA TYR A 69 -9.53 7.33 5.55
C TYR A 69 -9.68 8.28 6.74
N ALA A 70 -8.60 8.95 7.14
CA ALA A 70 -8.62 9.88 8.28
C ALA A 70 -9.33 11.20 7.97
N THR A 71 -9.28 11.66 6.73
CA THR A 71 -9.73 13.02 6.34
C THR A 71 -11.03 13.03 5.54
N GLY A 72 -11.33 11.95 4.81
CA GLY A 72 -12.40 11.91 3.81
C GLY A 72 -12.12 12.75 2.56
N ASP A 73 -10.95 13.38 2.42
CA ASP A 73 -10.65 14.23 1.26
C ASP A 73 -10.40 13.39 0.02
N ALA A 74 -11.35 13.48 -0.92
CA ALA A 74 -11.36 12.71 -2.16
C ALA A 74 -10.14 12.96 -3.07
N LYS A 75 -9.33 14.00 -2.85
CA LYS A 75 -8.09 14.20 -3.63
C LYS A 75 -7.09 13.04 -3.45
N TYR A 76 -7.02 12.47 -2.24
CA TYR A 76 -6.12 11.38 -1.90
C TYR A 76 -6.57 10.09 -2.62
N PHE A 77 -7.86 9.77 -2.55
CA PHE A 77 -8.44 8.65 -3.30
C PHE A 77 -8.25 8.79 -4.82
N ARG A 78 -8.53 9.97 -5.38
CA ARG A 78 -8.33 10.23 -6.83
C ARG A 78 -6.87 10.05 -7.24
N HIS A 79 -5.92 10.39 -6.38
CA HIS A 79 -4.50 10.17 -6.66
C HIS A 79 -4.15 8.68 -6.68
N ILE A 80 -4.64 7.89 -5.73
CA ILE A 80 -4.48 6.43 -5.73
C ILE A 80 -5.06 5.85 -7.02
N GLN A 81 -6.28 6.24 -7.36
CA GLN A 81 -6.97 5.76 -8.56
C GLN A 81 -6.19 6.10 -9.84
N LYS A 82 -5.80 7.37 -10.02
CA LYS A 82 -4.99 7.82 -11.16
C LYS A 82 -3.67 7.06 -11.25
N GLY A 83 -3.03 6.80 -10.10
CA GLY A 83 -1.76 6.06 -10.03
C GLY A 83 -1.90 4.61 -10.50
N MET A 84 -2.99 3.94 -10.14
CA MET A 84 -3.28 2.55 -10.53
C MET A 84 -3.81 2.43 -11.96
N ASP A 85 -4.64 3.38 -12.42
CA ASP A 85 -5.12 3.46 -13.80
C ASP A 85 -3.99 3.73 -14.81
N HIS A 86 -2.79 4.11 -14.34
CA HIS A 86 -1.60 4.12 -15.19
C HIS A 86 -1.22 2.70 -15.65
N TRP A 87 -1.42 1.69 -14.80
CA TRP A 87 -0.92 0.33 -14.96
C TRP A 87 -1.92 -0.62 -15.60
N ILE A 88 -3.21 -0.33 -15.45
CA ILE A 88 -4.30 -1.14 -15.98
C ILE A 88 -5.23 -0.29 -16.84
N ASP A 89 -5.72 -0.85 -17.94
CA ASP A 89 -6.72 -0.21 -18.78
C ASP A 89 -8.16 -0.56 -18.35
N GLU A 90 -9.16 -0.03 -19.06
CA GLU A 90 -10.58 -0.29 -18.77
C GLU A 90 -10.99 -1.76 -18.95
N LYS A 91 -10.23 -2.55 -19.71
CA LYS A 91 -10.43 -4.00 -19.85
C LYS A 91 -9.73 -4.79 -18.75
N GLY A 92 -8.97 -4.12 -17.87
CA GLY A 92 -8.10 -4.71 -16.86
C GLY A 92 -6.89 -5.42 -17.47
N ASP A 93 -6.48 -5.03 -18.69
CA ASP A 93 -5.20 -5.44 -19.25
C ASP A 93 -4.11 -4.57 -18.60
N HIS A 94 -3.04 -5.22 -18.16
CA HIS A 94 -1.97 -4.57 -17.39
C HIS A 94 -0.69 -4.41 -18.20
N LYS A 95 0.23 -3.60 -17.69
CA LYS A 95 1.60 -3.48 -18.21
C LYS A 95 2.62 -3.62 -17.08
N ASP A 96 3.83 -4.03 -17.42
CA ASP A 96 5.01 -4.06 -16.54
C ASP A 96 4.91 -4.95 -15.29
N TYR A 97 3.89 -5.81 -15.21
CA TYR A 97 3.80 -6.87 -14.21
C TYR A 97 3.99 -8.23 -14.86
N HIS A 98 4.87 -9.05 -14.28
CA HIS A 98 5.34 -10.32 -14.83
C HIS A 98 5.21 -11.43 -13.78
N LEU A 99 4.16 -12.24 -13.88
CA LEU A 99 3.87 -13.31 -12.90
C LEU A 99 5.00 -14.34 -12.86
N GLU A 100 5.61 -14.63 -14.01
CA GLU A 100 6.66 -15.62 -14.21
C GLU A 100 7.95 -15.35 -13.42
N GLU A 101 8.13 -14.11 -12.95
CA GLU A 101 9.22 -13.72 -12.06
C GLU A 101 9.02 -14.23 -10.62
N TYR A 102 7.76 -14.53 -10.24
CA TYR A 102 7.34 -14.86 -8.89
C TYR A 102 8.03 -13.96 -7.86
N ASN A 103 8.00 -12.66 -8.10
CA ASN A 103 8.60 -11.67 -7.21
C ASN A 103 7.55 -11.23 -6.19
N ILE A 104 7.76 -11.54 -4.90
CA ILE A 104 6.78 -11.21 -3.86
C ILE A 104 6.63 -9.69 -3.67
N ASP A 105 7.66 -8.89 -3.98
CA ASP A 105 7.62 -7.43 -3.90
C ASP A 105 6.51 -6.84 -4.78
N HIS A 106 6.22 -7.48 -5.92
CA HIS A 106 5.25 -6.97 -6.88
C HIS A 106 3.79 -7.16 -6.42
N ILE A 107 3.56 -7.81 -5.27
CA ILE A 107 2.21 -8.06 -4.73
C ILE A 107 1.68 -6.85 -3.94
N THR A 108 2.56 -6.11 -3.23
CA THR A 108 2.17 -4.99 -2.34
C THR A 108 1.22 -3.98 -2.98
N PRO A 109 1.43 -3.50 -4.23
CA PRO A 109 0.53 -2.53 -4.85
C PRO A 109 -0.88 -3.11 -5.13
N GLY A 110 -1.04 -4.44 -5.14
CA GLY A 110 -2.34 -5.10 -5.25
C GLY A 110 -3.33 -4.73 -4.14
N ARG A 111 -2.85 -4.22 -3.00
CA ARG A 111 -3.72 -3.68 -1.95
C ARG A 111 -4.49 -2.45 -2.41
N ALA A 112 -3.87 -1.58 -3.21
CA ALA A 112 -4.58 -0.44 -3.80
C ALA A 112 -5.69 -0.90 -4.75
N MET A 113 -5.47 -1.99 -5.50
CA MET A 113 -6.50 -2.58 -6.36
C MET A 113 -7.70 -3.09 -5.55
N LEU A 114 -7.46 -3.75 -4.41
CA LEU A 114 -8.53 -4.17 -3.50
C LEU A 114 -9.33 -2.98 -2.96
N THR A 115 -8.66 -1.91 -2.52
CA THR A 115 -9.34 -0.68 -2.08
C THR A 115 -10.19 -0.08 -3.19
N LEU A 116 -9.62 0.09 -4.40
CA LEU A 116 -10.34 0.66 -5.53
C LEU A 116 -11.54 -0.19 -5.94
N TYR A 117 -11.42 -1.52 -5.95
CA TYR A 117 -12.54 -2.42 -6.21
C TYR A 117 -13.66 -2.26 -5.17
N ARG A 118 -13.33 -2.29 -3.87
CA ARG A 118 -14.32 -2.18 -2.79
C ARG A 118 -15.11 -0.87 -2.81
N ILE A 119 -14.48 0.21 -3.25
CA ILE A 119 -15.09 1.54 -3.26
C ILE A 119 -15.84 1.83 -4.57
N THR A 120 -15.31 1.39 -5.70
CA THR A 120 -15.87 1.73 -7.02
C THR A 120 -16.71 0.62 -7.63
N GLY A 121 -16.52 -0.62 -7.22
CA GLY A 121 -17.11 -1.81 -7.85
C GLY A 121 -16.57 -2.11 -9.25
N GLN A 122 -15.53 -1.43 -9.72
CA GLN A 122 -15.03 -1.61 -11.09
C GLN A 122 -14.22 -2.91 -11.22
N GLU A 123 -14.68 -3.80 -12.10
CA GLU A 123 -14.11 -5.13 -12.31
C GLU A 123 -12.64 -5.13 -12.79
N LYS A 124 -12.17 -4.07 -13.43
CA LYS A 124 -10.76 -3.95 -13.85
C LYS A 124 -9.79 -4.08 -12.67
N TYR A 125 -10.15 -3.52 -11.50
CA TYR A 125 -9.32 -3.61 -10.29
C TYR A 125 -9.36 -5.03 -9.70
N LYS A 126 -10.52 -5.68 -9.73
CA LYS A 126 -10.65 -7.07 -9.30
C LYS A 126 -9.83 -8.00 -10.19
N LYS A 127 -9.88 -7.85 -11.51
CA LYS A 127 -9.10 -8.66 -12.46
C LYS A 127 -7.60 -8.62 -12.14
N MET A 128 -7.07 -7.43 -11.80
CA MET A 128 -5.67 -7.31 -11.39
C MET A 128 -5.40 -7.94 -10.00
N ALA A 129 -6.31 -7.77 -9.04
CA ALA A 129 -6.19 -8.43 -7.73
C ALA A 129 -6.23 -9.97 -7.85
N ASP A 130 -7.10 -10.51 -8.70
CA ASP A 130 -7.19 -11.94 -8.99
C ASP A 130 -5.87 -12.47 -9.59
N LEU A 131 -5.20 -11.68 -10.44
CA LEU A 131 -3.90 -12.01 -11.00
C LEU A 131 -2.83 -12.14 -9.91
N PHE A 132 -2.73 -11.17 -8.99
CA PHE A 132 -1.80 -11.27 -7.85
C PHE A 132 -2.11 -12.47 -6.95
N ARG A 133 -3.40 -12.72 -6.69
CA ARG A 133 -3.83 -13.89 -5.94
C ARG A 133 -3.41 -15.18 -6.64
N SER A 134 -3.51 -15.23 -7.97
CA SER A 134 -3.11 -16.40 -8.77
C SER A 134 -1.61 -16.66 -8.67
N GLN A 135 -0.76 -15.62 -8.61
CA GLN A 135 0.66 -15.76 -8.31
C GLN A 135 0.82 -16.47 -6.96
N LEU A 136 0.16 -16.03 -5.89
CA LEU A 136 0.26 -16.66 -4.56
C LEU A 136 -0.20 -18.13 -4.52
N LYS A 137 -1.09 -18.55 -5.43
CA LYS A 137 -1.51 -19.97 -5.54
C LYS A 137 -0.39 -20.86 -6.07
N THR A 138 0.45 -20.34 -6.96
CA THR A 138 1.52 -21.12 -7.63
C THR A 138 2.92 -20.64 -7.26
N HIS A 139 3.05 -19.70 -6.31
CA HIS A 139 4.31 -19.12 -5.90
C HIS A 139 5.23 -20.20 -5.33
N PRO A 140 6.49 -20.31 -5.77
CA PRO A 140 7.44 -21.28 -5.24
C PRO A 140 7.62 -21.17 -3.73
N ARG A 141 7.77 -22.31 -3.06
CA ARG A 141 7.82 -22.40 -1.60
C ARG A 141 8.97 -23.28 -1.13
N THR A 142 9.43 -23.03 0.09
CA THR A 142 10.29 -23.94 0.87
C THR A 142 9.53 -25.23 1.19
N ASN A 143 10.23 -26.25 1.72
CA ASN A 143 9.59 -27.53 2.05
C ASN A 143 8.51 -27.39 3.14
N GLU A 144 8.65 -26.44 4.05
CA GLU A 144 7.64 -26.12 5.07
C GLU A 144 6.49 -25.23 4.55
N GLY A 145 6.57 -24.81 3.28
CA GLY A 145 5.52 -24.02 2.62
C GLY A 145 5.73 -22.51 2.67
N GLY A 146 6.90 -22.02 3.09
CA GLY A 146 7.22 -20.61 3.11
C GLY A 146 7.49 -20.03 1.71
N PHE A 147 6.92 -18.88 1.35
CA PHE A 147 7.12 -18.28 0.04
C PHE A 147 8.58 -17.92 -0.21
N TRP A 148 9.11 -18.34 -1.36
CA TRP A 148 10.38 -17.80 -1.83
C TRP A 148 10.23 -16.30 -2.06
N HIS A 149 11.27 -15.54 -1.72
CA HIS A 149 11.24 -14.09 -1.89
C HIS A 149 11.06 -13.73 -3.38
N LYS A 150 11.83 -14.40 -4.26
CA LYS A 150 11.70 -14.30 -5.72
C LYS A 150 12.06 -15.64 -6.37
N LYS A 151 11.64 -15.89 -7.62
CA LYS A 151 12.10 -17.08 -8.37
C LYS A 151 13.62 -17.16 -8.49
N ILE A 152 14.29 -16.00 -8.59
CA ILE A 152 15.76 -15.90 -8.64
C ILE A 152 16.45 -16.11 -7.28
N TYR A 153 15.69 -16.18 -6.19
CA TYR A 153 16.17 -16.47 -4.83
C TYR A 153 15.54 -17.78 -4.33
N PRO A 154 15.93 -18.92 -4.91
CA PRO A 154 15.35 -20.19 -4.55
C PRO A 154 15.60 -20.53 -3.09
N ASN A 155 14.59 -21.11 -2.44
CA ASN A 155 14.60 -21.57 -1.05
C ASN A 155 14.79 -20.47 0.01
N GLN A 156 14.70 -19.19 -0.38
CA GLN A 156 14.95 -18.07 0.50
C GLN A 156 13.66 -17.37 0.91
N MET A 157 13.43 -17.22 2.21
CA MET A 157 12.42 -16.33 2.76
C MET A 157 13.08 -15.09 3.34
N TRP A 158 12.55 -13.91 3.06
CA TRP A 158 13.07 -12.63 3.57
C TRP A 158 11.97 -11.94 4.40
N LEU A 159 12.36 -11.22 5.47
CA LEU A 159 11.41 -10.52 6.34
C LEU A 159 10.51 -9.55 5.58
N ASP A 160 11.07 -8.86 4.59
CA ASP A 160 10.36 -7.93 3.72
C ASP A 160 9.18 -8.62 3.04
N GLY A 161 9.38 -9.86 2.56
CA GLY A 161 8.37 -10.66 1.87
C GLY A 161 7.11 -10.86 2.69
N LEU A 162 7.20 -10.89 4.03
CA LEU A 162 6.03 -10.95 4.91
C LEU A 162 5.14 -9.73 4.73
N TYR A 163 5.71 -8.52 4.64
CA TYR A 163 4.92 -7.32 4.40
C TYR A 163 4.44 -7.22 2.95
N MET A 164 5.22 -7.74 1.99
CA MET A 164 4.86 -7.61 0.58
C MET A 164 3.70 -8.53 0.17
N GLY A 165 3.68 -9.77 0.69
CA GLY A 165 2.67 -10.78 0.35
C GLY A 165 1.50 -10.83 1.32
N GLU A 166 1.77 -10.96 2.62
CA GLU A 166 0.76 -11.42 3.58
C GLU A 166 -0.39 -10.43 3.83
N PRO A 167 -0.16 -9.10 3.95
CA PRO A 167 -1.25 -8.14 4.07
C PRO A 167 -2.19 -8.14 2.87
N PHE A 168 -1.67 -8.30 1.64
CA PHE A 168 -2.51 -8.46 0.45
C PHE A 168 -3.28 -9.77 0.50
N TYR A 169 -2.61 -10.87 0.86
CA TYR A 169 -3.22 -12.19 0.92
C TYR A 169 -4.37 -12.25 1.94
N ALA A 170 -4.17 -11.67 3.12
CA ALA A 170 -5.18 -11.50 4.16
C ALA A 170 -6.36 -10.63 3.69
N GLU A 171 -6.06 -9.47 3.09
CA GLU A 171 -7.10 -8.54 2.62
C GLU A 171 -7.93 -9.17 1.50
N TYR A 172 -7.30 -9.83 0.52
CA TYR A 172 -7.99 -10.57 -0.55
C TYR A 172 -8.87 -11.68 0.04
N SER A 173 -8.34 -12.47 0.98
CA SER A 173 -9.07 -13.56 1.63
C SER A 173 -10.32 -13.05 2.34
N SER A 174 -10.22 -11.92 3.06
CA SER A 174 -11.37 -11.29 3.70
C SER A 174 -12.39 -10.72 2.71
N VAL A 175 -11.94 -10.11 1.61
CA VAL A 175 -12.83 -9.47 0.63
C VAL A 175 -13.63 -10.50 -0.16
N PHE A 176 -13.01 -11.63 -0.51
CA PHE A 176 -13.62 -12.65 -1.37
C PHE A 176 -14.03 -13.93 -0.64
N GLY A 177 -13.89 -13.98 0.69
CA GLY A 177 -14.31 -15.11 1.52
C GLY A 177 -13.49 -16.38 1.33
N GLU A 178 -12.18 -16.25 1.07
CA GLU A 178 -11.27 -17.42 1.03
C GLU A 178 -10.73 -17.73 2.44
N ASP A 179 -10.63 -19.01 2.80
CA ASP A 179 -10.09 -19.47 4.09
C ASP A 179 -8.59 -19.81 3.98
N ASN A 180 -7.75 -18.78 3.89
CA ASN A 180 -6.29 -18.94 3.77
C ASN A 180 -5.51 -18.59 5.06
N TRP A 181 -6.20 -18.37 6.19
CA TRP A 181 -5.61 -17.80 7.40
C TRP A 181 -4.47 -18.64 7.98
N SER A 182 -4.56 -19.97 7.87
CA SER A 182 -3.50 -20.89 8.31
C SER A 182 -2.25 -20.75 7.46
N ASP A 183 -2.39 -20.63 6.13
CA ASP A 183 -1.25 -20.45 5.21
C ASP A 183 -0.55 -19.11 5.49
N ILE A 184 -1.33 -18.04 5.65
CA ILE A 184 -0.85 -16.70 6.00
C ILE A 184 -0.08 -16.73 7.34
N ALA A 185 -0.68 -17.31 8.38
CA ALA A 185 -0.05 -17.39 9.70
C ALA A 185 1.27 -18.18 9.67
N ASN A 186 1.29 -19.27 8.91
CA ASN A 186 2.48 -20.12 8.76
C ASN A 186 3.67 -19.35 8.16
N GLN A 187 3.46 -18.39 7.25
CA GLN A 187 4.56 -17.56 6.72
C GLN A 187 5.32 -16.84 7.84
N PHE A 188 4.60 -16.28 8.82
CA PHE A 188 5.20 -15.64 9.99
C PHE A 188 5.86 -16.65 10.94
N VAL A 189 5.20 -17.80 11.17
CA VAL A 189 5.73 -18.86 12.05
C VAL A 189 7.07 -19.38 11.53
N TRP A 190 7.19 -19.63 10.23
CA TRP A 190 8.44 -20.13 9.63
C TRP A 190 9.55 -19.08 9.66
N MET A 191 9.23 -17.82 9.34
CA MET A 191 10.23 -16.76 9.45
C MET A 191 10.70 -16.54 10.87
N GLU A 192 9.80 -16.58 11.86
CA GLU A 192 10.19 -16.51 13.25
C GLU A 192 11.15 -17.64 13.60
N LYS A 193 10.73 -18.89 13.34
CA LYS A 193 11.41 -20.11 13.75
C LYS A 193 12.85 -20.15 13.24
N HIS A 194 13.07 -19.69 12.00
CA HIS A 194 14.36 -19.85 11.33
C HIS A 194 15.23 -18.59 11.34
N ALA A 195 14.63 -17.41 11.41
CA ALA A 195 15.40 -16.16 11.37
C ALA A 195 15.69 -15.60 12.76
N ARG A 196 15.08 -16.10 13.84
CA ARG A 196 15.31 -15.55 15.19
C ARG A 196 16.71 -15.84 15.71
N ASP A 197 17.43 -14.79 16.07
CA ASP A 197 18.62 -14.91 16.91
C ASP A 197 18.20 -15.11 18.38
N PRO A 198 18.47 -16.28 18.99
CA PRO A 198 18.08 -16.57 20.37
C PRO A 198 18.81 -15.70 21.41
N LYS A 199 19.93 -15.05 21.03
CA LYS A 199 20.68 -14.19 21.95
C LYS A 199 20.07 -12.80 22.09
N THR A 200 19.72 -12.18 20.97
CA THR A 200 19.21 -10.81 20.94
C THR A 200 17.69 -10.73 20.89
N GLY A 201 17.02 -11.77 20.39
CA GLY A 201 15.60 -11.73 20.06
C GLY A 201 15.30 -10.86 18.84
N LEU A 202 16.29 -10.50 18.02
CA LEU A 202 16.07 -9.92 16.71
C LEU A 202 15.95 -11.01 15.65
N LEU A 203 15.41 -10.66 14.49
CA LEU A 203 15.33 -11.54 13.33
C LEU A 203 16.43 -11.17 12.34
N TYR A 204 17.16 -12.17 11.83
CA TYR A 204 17.99 -12.03 10.65
C TYR A 204 17.13 -11.64 9.45
N HIS A 205 17.71 -10.89 8.52
CA HIS A 205 16.98 -10.31 7.39
C HIS A 205 16.33 -11.37 6.49
N GLY A 206 17.00 -12.51 6.31
CA GLY A 206 16.46 -13.63 5.56
C GLY A 206 17.03 -14.96 6.01
N TRP A 207 16.39 -16.02 5.54
CA TRP A 207 16.72 -17.40 5.79
C TRP A 207 16.74 -18.17 4.46
N ASP A 208 17.74 -19.02 4.27
CA ASP A 208 17.92 -19.88 3.09
C ASP A 208 17.84 -21.35 3.54
N GLU A 209 16.74 -22.03 3.20
CA GLU A 209 16.50 -23.44 3.60
C GLU A 209 17.58 -24.38 3.04
N SER A 210 18.24 -24.02 1.94
CA SER A 210 19.27 -24.87 1.31
C SER A 210 20.64 -24.83 1.99
N LYS A 211 20.83 -23.96 2.99
CA LYS A 211 22.12 -23.73 3.67
C LYS A 211 22.12 -24.13 5.14
N GLN A 212 21.17 -24.97 5.55
CA GLN A 212 21.12 -25.54 6.90
C GLN A 212 22.16 -26.62 7.13
#